data_AF-A0A938FXI4-F1
#
_entry.id   AF-A0A938FXI4-F1
#
_cell.length_a   1.000
_cell.length_b   1.000
_cell.length_c   1.000
_cell.angle_alpha   90.00
_cell.angle_beta   90.00
_cell.angle_gamma   90.00
#
_symmetry.space_group_name_H-M   'P 1'
#
loop_
_entity.id
_entity.type
_entity.pdbx_description
1 polymer ?
#
loop_
_entity_poly.entity_id
_entity_poly.type
_entity_poly.pdbx_seq_one_letter_code
_entity_poly.pdbx_strand_id
1 'polypeptide(L)'
;MHGPERELRRDLGLWSAVAIVVGTVIGSGIFLVPKTMIQRVGTPEMVFVVWVAGGLLSLFGALSYAELAAALPEVGGEYAYLREAYGPLWGFLYGWTQMWVAKSGSIATLATAFFYYFANFFPSAEAVFYRLPLPLGPAGGPLELRYGQLLAMALILVLAGINYFGVKFGGQVQVAVTGVKVALIL
;
A
#
# COMPACT_ATOMS: atom_id res chain seq x y z
N MET A 1 -12.65 32.59 15.34
CA MET A 1 -12.74 32.83 13.88
C MET A 1 -12.29 31.56 13.17
N HIS A 2 -13.21 30.67 12.79
CA HIS A 2 -12.92 29.56 11.88
C HIS A 2 -13.11 30.10 10.47
N GLY A 3 -12.05 30.13 9.67
CA GLY A 3 -12.15 30.50 8.26
C GLY A 3 -13.09 29.54 7.53
N PRO A 4 -13.65 29.94 6.37
CA PRO A 4 -14.54 29.06 5.61
C PRO A 4 -13.81 27.75 5.31
N GLU A 5 -14.31 26.65 5.88
CA GLU A 5 -13.80 25.32 5.61
C GLU A 5 -13.88 25.09 4.10
N ARG A 6 -12.75 24.75 3.47
CA ARG A 6 -12.74 24.36 2.06
C ARG A 6 -13.50 23.05 1.95
N GLU A 7 -14.80 23.14 1.73
CA GLU A 7 -15.68 22.00 1.56
C GLU A 7 -15.19 21.18 0.36
N LEU A 8 -14.86 19.91 0.61
CA LEU A 8 -14.42 19.02 -0.45
C LEU A 8 -15.56 18.86 -1.45
N ARG A 9 -15.29 19.12 -2.74
CA ARG A 9 -16.28 18.92 -3.79
C ARG A 9 -16.67 17.44 -3.86
N ARG A 10 -17.96 17.16 -3.71
CA ARG A 10 -18.54 15.80 -3.81
C ARG A 10 -18.66 15.35 -5.27
N ASP A 11 -17.52 15.29 -5.95
CA ASP A 11 -17.44 14.98 -7.39
C ASP A 11 -17.40 13.46 -7.66
N LEU A 12 -17.22 12.63 -6.63
CA LEU A 12 -17.17 11.17 -6.74
C LEU A 12 -18.56 10.55 -6.53
N GLY A 13 -19.15 10.02 -7.60
CA GLY A 13 -20.37 9.20 -7.53
C GLY A 13 -20.12 7.73 -7.15
N LEU A 14 -21.20 6.96 -6.98
CA LEU A 14 -21.15 5.54 -6.58
C LEU A 14 -20.23 4.70 -7.46
N TRP A 15 -20.37 4.80 -8.78
CA TRP A 15 -19.56 4.02 -9.72
C TRP A 15 -18.07 4.35 -9.64
N SER A 16 -17.74 5.63 -9.45
CA SER A 16 -16.35 6.06 -9.26
C SER A 16 -15.78 5.51 -7.95
N ALA A 17 -16.57 5.54 -6.87
CA ALA A 17 -16.17 4.97 -5.58
C ALA A 17 -15.96 3.44 -5.67
N VAL A 18 -16.89 2.71 -6.28
CA VAL A 18 -16.77 1.26 -6.51
C VAL A 18 -15.54 0.93 -7.35
N ALA A 19 -15.31 1.66 -8.45
CA ALA A 19 -14.16 1.44 -9.32
C ALA A 19 -12.83 1.67 -8.59
N ILE A 20 -12.75 2.69 -7.73
CA ILE A 20 -11.56 2.94 -6.90
C ILE A 20 -11.33 1.78 -5.92
N VAL A 21 -12.37 1.32 -5.22
CA VAL A 21 -12.25 0.19 -4.28
C VAL A 21 -11.81 -1.08 -5.02
N VAL A 22 -12.47 -1.44 -6.13
CA VAL A 22 -12.09 -2.62 -6.93
C VAL A 22 -10.65 -2.51 -7.43
N GLY A 23 -10.25 -1.34 -7.94
CA GLY A 23 -8.89 -1.12 -8.44
C GLY A 23 -7.81 -1.17 -7.37
N THR A 24 -8.14 -0.84 -6.11
CA THR A 24 -7.20 -0.96 -4.99
C THR A 24 -7.11 -2.39 -4.45
N VAL A 25 -8.20 -3.16 -4.50
CA VAL A 25 -8.23 -4.56 -4.05
C VAL A 25 -7.58 -5.50 -5.07
N ILE A 26 -7.86 -5.31 -6.37
CA ILE A 26 -7.27 -6.11 -7.46
C ILE A 26 -5.83 -5.65 -7.71
N GLY A 27 -4.91 -6.20 -6.90
CA GLY A 27 -3.47 -5.94 -6.96
C GLY A 27 -2.65 -7.08 -7.55
N SER A 28 -1.34 -7.05 -7.31
CA SER A 28 -0.42 -8.15 -7.66
C SER A 28 -0.69 -9.44 -6.87
N GLY A 29 -1.45 -9.35 -5.78
CA GLY A 29 -1.78 -10.48 -4.91
C GLY A 29 -2.45 -11.65 -5.65
N ILE A 30 -3.37 -11.38 -6.58
CA ILE A 30 -4.04 -12.44 -7.35
C ILE A 30 -3.06 -13.27 -8.20
N PHE A 31 -1.94 -12.69 -8.61
CA PHE A 31 -0.93 -13.36 -9.43
C PHE A 31 0.14 -14.07 -8.59
N LEU A 32 0.53 -13.50 -7.44
CA LEU A 32 1.65 -14.03 -6.65
C LEU A 32 1.20 -14.99 -5.54
N VAL A 33 0.05 -14.72 -4.93
CA VAL A 33 -0.40 -15.45 -3.74
C VAL A 33 -0.84 -16.87 -4.04
N PRO A 34 -1.54 -17.21 -5.15
CA PRO A 34 -1.98 -18.59 -5.42
C PRO A 34 -0.84 -19.61 -5.44
N LYS A 35 0.33 -19.24 -6.01
CA LYS A 35 1.53 -20.10 -5.99
C LYS A 35 1.98 -20.41 -4.57
N THR A 36 1.98 -19.41 -3.69
CA THR A 36 2.37 -19.61 -2.29
C THR A 36 1.30 -20.38 -1.52
N MET A 37 0.01 -20.17 -1.83
CA MET A 37 -1.09 -20.91 -1.23
C MET A 37 -1.01 -22.39 -1.59
N ILE A 38 -0.91 -22.74 -2.88
CA ILE A 38 -0.85 -24.15 -3.31
C ILE A 38 0.34 -24.88 -2.71
N GLN A 39 1.49 -24.21 -2.56
CA GLN A 39 2.67 -24.77 -1.89
C GLN A 39 2.43 -25.04 -0.39
N ARG A 40 1.51 -24.34 0.25
CA ARG A 40 1.20 -24.50 1.69
C ARG A 40 0.02 -25.43 1.96
N VAL A 41 -1.04 -25.37 1.14
CA VAL A 41 -2.27 -26.15 1.34
C VAL A 41 -2.32 -27.43 0.49
N GLY A 42 -1.42 -27.57 -0.50
CA GLY A 42 -1.20 -28.80 -1.25
C GLY A 42 -2.18 -29.04 -2.41
N THR A 43 -3.47 -28.71 -2.26
CA THR A 43 -4.49 -28.99 -3.29
C THR A 43 -5.22 -27.73 -3.78
N PRO A 44 -5.60 -27.66 -5.08
CA PRO A 44 -6.34 -26.52 -5.62
C PRO A 44 -7.70 -26.30 -4.93
N GLU A 45 -8.37 -27.37 -4.54
CA GLU A 45 -9.65 -27.33 -3.81
C GLU A 45 -9.50 -26.57 -2.49
N MET A 46 -8.46 -26.85 -1.71
CA MET A 46 -8.18 -26.14 -0.46
C MET A 46 -7.82 -24.67 -0.71
N VAL A 47 -7.17 -24.34 -1.83
CA VAL A 47 -6.92 -22.94 -2.21
C VAL A 47 -8.25 -22.19 -2.37
N PHE A 48 -9.23 -22.77 -3.06
CA PHE A 48 -10.56 -22.17 -3.23
C PHE A 48 -11.32 -22.05 -1.90
N VAL A 49 -11.27 -23.07 -1.04
CA VAL A 49 -11.90 -23.00 0.30
C VAL A 49 -11.32 -21.84 1.11
N VAL A 50 -9.99 -21.70 1.15
CA VAL A 50 -9.32 -20.60 1.86
C VAL A 50 -9.68 -19.24 1.23
N TRP A 51 -9.79 -19.18 -0.10
CA TRP A 51 -10.21 -17.98 -0.81
C TRP A 51 -11.63 -17.55 -0.44
N VAL A 52 -12.58 -18.48 -0.44
CA VAL A 52 -13.98 -18.20 -0.06
C VAL A 52 -14.04 -17.77 1.40
N ALA A 53 -13.34 -18.46 2.30
CA ALA A 53 -13.30 -18.10 3.72
C ALA A 53 -12.72 -16.68 3.94
N GLY A 54 -11.60 -16.36 3.28
CA GLY A 54 -10.99 -15.03 3.33
C GLY A 54 -11.87 -13.93 2.71
N GLY A 55 -12.58 -14.26 1.63
CA GLY A 55 -13.55 -13.38 0.98
C GLY A 55 -14.74 -13.06 1.89
N LEU A 56 -15.31 -14.08 2.56
CA LEU A 56 -16.38 -13.89 3.54
C LEU A 56 -15.95 -13.03 4.73
N LEU A 57 -14.75 -13.27 5.26
CA LEU A 57 -14.20 -12.45 6.34
C LEU A 57 -14.05 -10.98 5.91
N SER A 58 -13.55 -10.76 4.69
CA SER A 58 -13.40 -9.42 4.11
C SER A 58 -14.75 -8.74 3.85
N LEU A 59 -15.77 -9.51 3.44
CA LEU A 59 -17.14 -9.01 3.26
C LEU A 59 -17.73 -8.52 4.59
N PHE A 60 -17.59 -9.28 5.68
CA PHE A 60 -18.05 -8.84 6.99
C PHE A 60 -17.35 -7.56 7.44
N GLY A 61 -16.03 -7.47 7.25
CA GLY A 61 -15.30 -6.22 7.51
C GLY A 61 -15.82 -5.04 6.70
N ALA A 62 -16.07 -5.24 5.40
CA ALA A 62 -16.61 -4.20 4.51
C ALA A 62 -18.01 -3.73 4.94
N LEU A 63 -18.87 -4.63 5.38
CA LEU A 63 -20.20 -4.29 5.90
C LEU A 63 -20.10 -3.48 7.19
N SER A 64 -19.21 -3.85 8.12
CA SER A 64 -18.96 -3.06 9.33
C SER A 64 -18.45 -1.65 9.00
N TYR A 65 -17.55 -1.51 8.01
CA TYR A 65 -17.12 -0.21 7.54
C TYR A 65 -18.24 0.59 6.85
N ALA A 66 -19.14 -0.07 6.12
CA ALA A 66 -20.27 0.59 5.49
C ALA A 66 -21.25 1.17 6.53
N GLU A 67 -21.51 0.42 7.62
CA GLU A 67 -22.34 0.89 8.74
C GLU A 67 -21.70 2.09 9.44
N LEU A 68 -20.40 2.03 9.73
CA LEU A 68 -19.65 3.15 10.33
C LEU A 68 -19.62 4.37 9.41
N ALA A 69 -19.42 4.18 8.11
CA ALA A 69 -19.42 5.27 7.13
C ALA A 69 -20.79 5.94 6.98
N ALA A 70 -21.88 5.18 7.13
CA ALA A 70 -23.23 5.71 7.14
C ALA A 70 -23.56 6.44 8.45
N ALA A 71 -23.09 5.92 9.59
CA ALA A 71 -23.33 6.49 10.91
C ALA A 71 -22.48 7.75 11.19
N LEU A 72 -21.23 7.78 10.73
CA LEU A 72 -20.29 8.89 10.91
C LEU A 72 -19.74 9.36 9.55
N PRO A 73 -20.50 10.17 8.79
CA PRO A 73 -20.11 10.65 7.45
C PRO A 73 -19.10 11.81 7.53
N GLU A 74 -18.08 11.68 8.38
CA GLU A 74 -17.00 12.65 8.54
C GLU A 74 -15.84 12.38 7.56
N VAL A 75 -15.16 13.46 7.17
CA VAL A 75 -13.93 13.36 6.39
C VAL A 75 -12.79 12.90 7.31
N GLY A 76 -12.29 11.68 7.10
CA GLY A 76 -11.20 11.12 7.90
C GLY A 76 -11.12 9.59 7.91
N GLY A 77 -12.19 8.90 7.47
CA GLY A 77 -12.21 7.44 7.38
C GLY A 77 -11.91 6.78 8.74
N GLU A 78 -11.00 5.80 8.74
CA GLU A 78 -10.62 5.04 9.94
C GLU A 78 -10.15 5.92 11.11
N TYR A 79 -9.48 7.04 10.82
CA TYR A 79 -9.08 8.00 11.85
C TYR A 79 -10.31 8.59 12.58
N ALA A 80 -11.34 8.98 11.82
CA ALA A 80 -12.54 9.57 12.39
C ALA A 80 -13.30 8.55 13.24
N TYR A 81 -13.41 7.30 12.78
CA TYR A 81 -14.06 6.23 13.54
C TYR A 81 -13.35 5.94 14.86
N LEU A 82 -12.02 5.83 14.85
CA LEU A 82 -11.23 5.56 16.06
C LEU A 82 -11.23 6.74 17.02
N ARG A 83 -11.18 7.97 16.49
CA ARG A 83 -11.28 9.18 17.30
C ARG A 83 -12.62 9.27 18.00
N GLU A 84 -13.72 8.96 17.31
CA GLU A 84 -15.06 9.03 17.88
C GLU A 84 -15.31 7.89 18.89
N ALA A 85 -14.90 6.67 18.57
CA ALA A 85 -15.15 5.51 19.42
C ALA A 85 -14.27 5.47 20.69
N TYR A 86 -13.01 5.89 20.59
CA TYR A 86 -12.02 5.71 21.67
C TYR A 86 -11.37 7.03 22.14
N GLY A 87 -11.62 8.14 21.45
CA GLY A 87 -11.11 9.45 21.80
C GLY A 87 -9.87 9.89 20.99
N PRO A 88 -9.44 11.15 21.18
CA PRO A 88 -8.42 11.80 20.34
C PRO A 88 -7.06 11.10 20.30
N LEU A 89 -6.64 10.49 21.42
CA LEU A 89 -5.36 9.79 21.51
C LEU A 89 -5.30 8.59 20.56
N TRP A 90 -6.37 7.81 20.46
CA TRP A 90 -6.41 6.62 19.62
C TRP A 90 -6.48 6.96 18.14
N GLY A 91 -7.24 8.00 17.79
CA GLY A 91 -7.18 8.59 16.45
C GLY A 91 -5.74 9.03 16.10
N PHE A 92 -5.08 9.77 17.00
CA PHE A 92 -3.69 10.21 16.79
C PHE A 92 -2.72 9.04 16.61
N LEU A 93 -2.75 8.04 17.49
CA LEU A 93 -1.89 6.86 17.41
C LEU A 93 -2.12 6.09 16.11
N TYR A 94 -3.36 5.95 15.67
CA TYR A 94 -3.67 5.34 14.38
C TYR A 94 -3.09 6.14 13.21
N GLY A 95 -3.32 7.46 13.17
CA GLY A 95 -2.75 8.32 12.13
C GLY A 95 -1.22 8.28 12.13
N TRP A 96 -0.60 8.31 13.31
CA TRP A 96 0.85 8.24 13.49
C TRP A 96 1.42 6.91 12.98
N THR A 97 0.83 5.78 13.38
CA THR A 97 1.28 4.45 12.94
C THR A 97 1.10 4.27 11.43
N GLN A 98 -0.03 4.71 10.87
CA GLN A 98 -0.26 4.65 9.44
C GLN A 98 0.76 5.48 8.65
N MET A 99 1.02 6.71 9.08
CA MET A 99 1.92 7.63 8.37
C MET A 99 3.38 7.22 8.50
N TRP A 100 3.85 6.98 9.73
CA TRP A 100 5.28 6.80 10.02
C TRP A 100 5.77 5.36 9.93
N VAL A 101 4.88 4.38 10.07
CA VAL A 101 5.27 2.96 10.12
C VAL A 101 4.73 2.22 8.91
N ALA A 102 3.41 2.23 8.70
CA ALA A 102 2.79 1.36 7.69
C ALA A 102 3.05 1.85 6.27
N LYS A 103 2.71 3.10 5.94
CA LYS A 103 2.86 3.64 4.58
C LYS A 103 4.31 3.80 4.18
N SER A 104 5.14 4.37 5.05
CA SER A 104 6.58 4.50 4.86
C SER A 104 7.26 3.13 4.66
N GLY A 105 6.93 2.14 5.51
CA GLY A 105 7.44 0.78 5.42
C GLY A 105 7.03 0.07 4.13
N SER A 106 5.78 0.28 3.69
CA SER A 106 5.28 -0.24 2.41
C SER A 106 6.07 0.34 1.22
N ILE A 107 6.27 1.66 1.18
CA ILE A 107 7.06 2.33 0.14
C ILE A 107 8.52 1.82 0.14
N ALA A 108 9.14 1.71 1.31
CA ALA A 108 10.50 1.20 1.45
C ALA A 108 10.63 -0.26 0.98
N THR A 109 9.64 -1.10 1.31
CA THR A 109 9.59 -2.50 0.89
C THR A 109 9.48 -2.60 -0.64
N LEU A 110 8.59 -1.82 -1.25
CA LEU A 110 8.42 -1.81 -2.72
C LEU A 110 9.67 -1.30 -3.44
N ALA A 111 10.32 -0.27 -2.92
CA ALA A 111 11.56 0.25 -3.49
C ALA A 111 12.72 -0.76 -3.36
N THR A 112 12.77 -1.49 -2.24
CA THR A 112 13.75 -2.56 -2.03
C THR A 112 13.48 -3.75 -2.95
N ALA A 113 12.21 -4.13 -3.15
CA ALA A 113 11.84 -5.15 -4.12
C ALA A 113 12.26 -4.75 -5.54
N PHE A 114 12.02 -3.50 -5.94
CA PHE A 114 12.50 -2.97 -7.22
C PHE A 114 14.03 -3.11 -7.33
N PHE A 115 14.78 -2.75 -6.29
CA PHE A 115 16.22 -2.95 -6.25
C PHE A 115 16.61 -4.42 -6.51
N TYR A 116 16.00 -5.38 -5.80
CA TYR A 116 16.32 -6.80 -5.98
C TYR A 116 16.06 -7.27 -7.42
N TYR A 117 14.96 -6.84 -8.04
CA TYR A 117 14.70 -7.16 -9.44
C TYR A 117 15.70 -6.47 -10.38
N PHE A 118 16.02 -5.20 -10.15
CA PHE A 118 16.97 -4.45 -10.96
C PHE A 118 18.40 -5.04 -10.89
N ALA A 119 18.83 -5.46 -9.71
CA ALA A 119 20.13 -6.08 -9.46
C ALA A 119 20.32 -7.41 -10.22
N ASN A 120 19.24 -8.14 -10.52
CA ASN A 120 19.31 -9.34 -11.37
C ASN A 120 19.76 -9.02 -12.80
N PHE A 121 19.42 -7.84 -13.33
CA PHE A 121 19.82 -7.41 -14.68
C PHE A 121 21.14 -6.64 -14.66
N PHE A 122 21.41 -5.89 -13.58
CA PHE A 122 22.62 -5.09 -13.41
C PHE A 122 23.33 -5.46 -12.10
N PRO A 123 24.20 -6.49 -12.12
CA PRO A 123 24.90 -6.95 -10.91
C PRO A 123 25.76 -5.88 -10.24
N SER A 124 26.17 -4.84 -10.97
CA SER A 124 26.87 -3.67 -10.40
C SER A 124 26.05 -2.92 -9.35
N ALA A 125 24.72 -3.06 -9.33
CA ALA A 125 23.86 -2.49 -8.31
C ALA A 125 24.08 -3.11 -6.91
N GLU A 126 24.60 -4.34 -6.83
CA GLU A 126 24.94 -5.02 -5.58
C GLU A 126 26.27 -4.55 -4.98
N ALA A 127 27.07 -3.79 -5.75
CA ALA A 127 28.36 -3.33 -5.25
C ALA A 127 28.17 -2.42 -4.02
N VAL A 128 28.94 -2.73 -2.98
CA VAL A 128 28.93 -2.00 -1.71
C VAL A 128 29.77 -0.74 -1.89
N PHE A 129 29.12 0.41 -1.77
CA PHE A 129 29.78 1.71 -1.84
C PHE A 129 30.39 2.11 -0.50
N TYR A 130 29.69 1.83 0.61
CA TYR A 130 30.14 2.21 1.94
C TYR A 130 29.66 1.23 3.01
N ARG A 131 30.48 1.00 4.03
CA ARG A 131 30.16 0.12 5.16
C ARG A 131 30.13 0.93 6.44
N LEU A 132 28.96 1.05 7.06
CA LEU A 132 28.84 1.62 8.40
C LEU A 132 29.16 0.52 9.43
N PRO A 133 30.06 0.76 10.39
CA PRO A 133 30.38 -0.17 11.46
C PRO A 133 29.29 -0.16 12.56
N LEU A 134 28.02 -0.30 12.15
CA LEU A 134 26.88 -0.48 13.04
C LEU A 134 26.34 -1.91 12.87
N PRO A 135 26.01 -2.64 13.94
CA PRO A 135 25.50 -4.01 13.90
C PRO A 135 24.02 -4.05 13.48
N LEU A 136 23.69 -3.36 12.39
CA LEU A 136 22.34 -3.24 11.82
C LEU A 136 22.23 -3.96 10.45
N GLY A 137 23.32 -4.56 9.98
CA GLY A 137 23.36 -5.32 8.73
C GLY A 137 22.85 -6.76 8.89
N PRO A 138 22.76 -7.51 7.78
CA PRO A 138 22.41 -8.93 7.81
C PRO A 138 23.30 -9.71 8.77
N ALA A 139 22.71 -10.65 9.52
CA ALA A 139 23.40 -11.45 10.54
C ALA A 139 24.10 -10.65 11.67
N GLY A 140 23.68 -9.41 11.92
CA GLY A 140 24.28 -8.54 12.94
C GLY A 140 25.62 -7.91 12.52
N GLY A 141 25.99 -8.04 11.24
CA GLY A 141 27.17 -7.43 10.67
C GLY A 141 27.05 -5.92 10.43
N PRO A 142 28.11 -5.28 9.91
CA PRO A 142 28.10 -3.87 9.55
C PRO A 142 27.02 -3.56 8.50
N LEU A 143 26.40 -2.39 8.59
CA LEU A 143 25.43 -1.92 7.62
C LEU A 143 26.12 -1.60 6.29
N GLU A 144 25.89 -2.44 5.27
CA GLU A 144 26.43 -2.23 3.93
C GLU A 144 25.47 -1.39 3.09
N LEU A 145 25.94 -0.22 2.65
CA LEU A 145 25.24 0.65 1.70
C LEU A 145 25.63 0.28 0.27
N ARG A 146 24.65 -0.20 -0.50
CA ARG A 146 24.81 -0.67 -1.88
C ARG A 146 24.35 0.40 -2.88
N TYR A 147 24.93 0.43 -4.08
CA TYR A 147 24.53 1.39 -5.11
C TYR A 147 23.04 1.28 -5.48
N GLY A 148 22.51 0.07 -5.51
CA GLY A 148 21.09 -0.15 -5.79
C GLY A 148 20.15 0.36 -4.70
N GLN A 149 20.59 0.48 -3.44
CA GLN A 149 19.81 1.14 -2.38
C GLN A 149 19.75 2.65 -2.60
N LEU A 150 20.84 3.27 -3.07
CA LEU A 150 20.84 4.69 -3.46
C LEU A 150 19.85 4.94 -4.60
N LEU A 151 19.81 4.06 -5.59
CA LEU A 151 18.84 4.11 -6.69
C LEU A 151 17.40 3.98 -6.18
N ALA A 152 17.14 3.04 -5.26
CA ALA A 152 15.83 2.86 -4.64
C ALA A 152 15.37 4.11 -3.87
N MET A 153 16.27 4.74 -3.10
CA MET A 153 15.99 6.01 -2.42
C MET A 153 15.73 7.15 -3.41
N ALA A 154 16.53 7.25 -4.48
CA ALA A 154 16.30 8.24 -5.53
C ALA A 154 14.93 8.04 -6.20
N LEU A 155 14.53 6.80 -6.46
CA LEU A 155 13.23 6.47 -7.02
C LEU A 155 12.09 6.91 -6.11
N ILE A 156 12.19 6.67 -4.80
CA ILE A 156 11.20 7.15 -3.82
C ILE A 156 11.08 8.67 -3.89
N LEU A 157 12.21 9.39 -3.91
CA LEU A 157 12.22 10.86 -3.96
C LEU A 157 11.61 11.41 -5.25
N VAL A 158 11.92 10.80 -6.39
CA VAL A 158 11.33 11.17 -7.70
C VAL A 158 9.82 10.95 -7.69
N LEU A 159 9.36 9.78 -7.24
CA LEU A 159 7.94 9.48 -7.16
C LEU A 159 7.23 10.38 -6.16
N ALA A 160 7.85 10.68 -5.01
CA ALA A 160 7.32 11.63 -4.05
C ALA A 160 7.18 13.03 -4.66
N GLY A 161 8.19 13.48 -5.41
CA GLY A 161 8.13 14.74 -6.16
C GLY A 161 6.99 14.78 -7.17
N ILE A 162 6.83 13.73 -7.99
CA ILE A 162 5.74 13.62 -8.96
C ILE A 162 4.38 13.69 -8.25
N ASN A 163 4.21 12.96 -7.15
CA ASN A 163 2.97 12.98 -6.37
C ASN A 163 2.71 14.34 -5.70
N TYR A 164 3.76 15.07 -5.31
CA TYR A 164 3.64 16.40 -4.73
C TYR A 164 3.15 17.44 -5.76
N PHE A 165 3.65 17.39 -7.00
CA PHE A 165 3.32 18.38 -8.03
C PHE A 165 2.04 18.06 -8.84
N GLY A 166 1.49 16.84 -8.77
CA GLY A 166 0.33 16.49 -9.60
C GLY A 166 -0.46 15.26 -9.18
N VAL A 167 -1.30 15.38 -8.16
CA VAL A 167 -2.21 14.30 -7.70
C VAL A 167 -3.16 13.81 -8.82
N LYS A 168 -3.60 14.71 -9.72
CA LYS A 168 -4.43 14.33 -10.88
C LYS A 168 -3.69 13.43 -11.87
N PHE A 169 -2.41 13.69 -12.11
CA PHE A 169 -1.58 12.87 -12.98
C PHE A 169 -1.25 11.52 -12.33
N GLY A 170 -0.94 11.52 -11.03
CA GLY A 170 -0.77 10.28 -10.25
C GLY A 170 -2.01 9.37 -10.31
N GLY A 171 -3.20 9.95 -10.18
CA GLY A 171 -4.47 9.23 -10.33
C GLY A 171 -4.64 8.59 -11.72
N GLN A 172 -4.33 9.32 -12.80
CA GLN A 172 -4.42 8.79 -14.17
C GLN A 172 -3.43 7.64 -14.42
N VAL A 173 -2.19 7.77 -13.92
CA VAL A 173 -1.18 6.69 -14.00
C VAL A 173 -1.65 5.46 -13.24
N GLN A 174 -2.24 5.63 -12.05
CA GLN A 174 -2.76 4.51 -11.27
C GLN A 174 -3.92 3.80 -11.96
N VAL A 175 -4.83 4.54 -12.59
CA VAL A 175 -5.93 3.95 -13.40
C VAL A 175 -5.37 3.17 -14.59
N ALA A 176 -4.39 3.72 -15.32
CA ALA A 176 -3.77 3.03 -16.45
C ALA A 176 -3.09 1.71 -16.02
N VAL A 177 -2.30 1.75 -14.94
CA VAL A 177 -1.64 0.56 -14.39
C VAL A 177 -2.67 -0.47 -13.92
N THR A 178 -3.77 -0.03 -13.33
CA THR A 178 -4.87 -0.92 -12.91
C THR A 178 -5.56 -1.56 -14.12
N GLY A 179 -5.81 -0.79 -15.18
CA GLY A 179 -6.35 -1.31 -16.44
C GLY A 179 -5.48 -2.39 -17.06
N VAL A 180 -4.16 -2.18 -17.09
CA VAL A 180 -3.19 -3.20 -17.54
C VAL A 180 -3.26 -4.45 -16.67
N LYS A 181 -3.36 -4.31 -15.34
CA LYS A 181 -3.50 -5.47 -14.44
C LYS A 181 -4.76 -6.27 -14.77
N VAL A 182 -5.91 -5.61 -14.91
CA VAL A 182 -7.18 -6.28 -15.22
C VAL A 182 -7.11 -6.98 -16.58
N ALA A 183 -6.52 -6.34 -17.59
CA ALA A 183 -6.33 -6.93 -18.91
C ALA A 183 -5.39 -8.15 -18.90
N LEU A 184 -4.46 -8.24 -17.95
CA LEU A 184 -3.59 -9.41 -17.76
C LEU A 184 -4.27 -10.55 -16.98
N ILE A 185 -5.38 -10.29 -16.28
CA ILE A 185 -6.15 -11.30 -15.56
C ILE A 185 -7.16 -12.00 -16.49
N LEU A 186 -7.74 -11.25 -17.43
CA LEU A 186 -8.69 -11.74 -18.44
C LEU A 186 -7.98 -12.48 -19.58
#